data_AF-A0A1H9RVZ2-F1
#
_entry.id   AF-A0A1H9RVZ2-F1
#
_cell.length_a   1.000
_cell.length_b   1.000
_cell.length_c   1.000
_cell.angle_alpha   90.00
_cell.angle_beta   90.00
_cell.angle_gamma   90.00
#
_symmetry.space_group_name_H-M   'P 1'
#
loop_
_entity.id
_entity.type
_entity.pdbx_description
1 polymer ?
#
loop_
_entity_poly.entity_id
_entity_poly.type
_entity_poly.pdbx_seq_one_letter_code
_entity_poly.pdbx_strand_id
1 'polypeptide(L)'
;MKTEDALREWGDYQGRQDKPDDFDDFWDKAKKEVDSLGLHYELTPTDFTSKVAECYDLYFTGVHESKIYAQLLLPKKSSAKHPVIFQFHGYHSDVGDWSDKLAFVSEGYVVVALSVRGQGGESEDRLQTSGGTLKGHLIRGIEDGPEKLFYRAVFQDVYQLTNVVSRLPFVDSSKMASYGVSQGGALAL
;
A
#
# COMPACT_ATOMS: atom_id res chain seq x y z
N MET A 1 -14.52 -11.77 17.39
CA MET A 1 -14.21 -11.33 18.77
C MET A 1 -13.30 -12.38 19.38
N LYS A 2 -12.37 -11.95 20.22
CA LYS A 2 -11.26 -12.78 20.65
C LYS A 2 -11.71 -13.91 21.57
N THR A 3 -10.68 -14.63 21.99
CA THR A 3 -10.59 -15.99 22.48
C THR A 3 -11.20 -16.28 23.89
N GLU A 4 -12.20 -15.65 24.46
CA GLU A 4 -13.65 -15.79 24.19
C GLU A 4 -14.41 -14.56 24.73
N ASP A 5 -13.68 -13.49 24.63
CA ASP A 5 -13.38 -12.61 25.72
C ASP A 5 -12.13 -12.06 25.04
N ALA A 6 -12.00 -10.77 24.89
CA ALA A 6 -10.81 -10.18 24.29
C ALA A 6 -9.71 -9.63 25.16
N LEU A 7 -9.41 -10.09 26.37
CA LEU A 7 -10.10 -11.06 27.22
C LEU A 7 -11.10 -10.26 28.10
N ARG A 8 -12.39 -10.43 27.80
CA ARG A 8 -13.65 -9.69 28.09
C ARG A 8 -13.81 -8.21 27.80
N GLU A 9 -12.75 -7.43 27.75
CA GLU A 9 -12.84 -6.11 27.13
C GLU A 9 -11.68 -5.99 26.16
N TRP A 10 -10.50 -5.68 26.71
CA TRP A 10 -9.18 -6.02 26.17
C TRP A 10 -8.14 -6.47 27.19
N GLY A 11 -8.50 -6.62 28.48
CA GLY A 11 -7.68 -7.28 29.52
C GLY A 11 -6.18 -7.18 29.28
N ASP A 12 -5.49 -8.32 29.12
CA ASP A 12 -4.15 -8.36 28.50
C ASP A 12 -4.15 -9.27 27.26
N TYR A 13 -4.53 -8.73 26.10
CA TYR A 13 -4.51 -9.50 24.85
C TYR A 13 -3.19 -9.43 24.11
N GLN A 14 -2.65 -10.61 23.83
CA GLN A 14 -1.35 -10.82 23.19
C GLN A 14 -1.45 -11.62 21.89
N GLY A 15 -2.50 -11.37 21.10
CA GLY A 15 -2.68 -12.07 19.83
C GLY A 15 -3.09 -13.53 19.98
N ARG A 16 -3.02 -14.28 18.88
CA ARG A 16 -3.19 -15.74 18.88
C ARG A 16 -1.88 -16.48 19.23
N GLN A 17 -0.79 -15.75 19.54
CA GLN A 17 0.56 -16.26 19.86
C GLN A 17 1.25 -17.13 18.78
N ASP A 18 0.59 -17.39 17.66
CA ASP A 18 1.16 -18.18 16.56
C ASP A 18 2.04 -17.32 15.61
N LYS A 19 3.04 -16.60 16.14
CA LYS A 19 4.08 -15.98 15.29
C LYS A 19 5.00 -17.11 14.81
N PRO A 20 5.14 -17.35 13.49
CA PRO A 20 6.10 -18.34 13.00
C PRO A 20 7.53 -18.02 13.47
N ASP A 21 8.31 -19.05 13.81
CA ASP A 21 9.70 -18.90 14.28
C ASP A 21 10.58 -18.18 13.24
N ASP A 22 10.27 -18.35 11.97
CA ASP A 22 10.96 -17.75 10.83
C ASP A 22 10.32 -16.45 10.32
N PHE A 23 9.37 -15.85 11.06
CA PHE A 23 8.62 -14.68 10.60
C PHE A 23 9.53 -13.50 10.22
N ASP A 24 10.56 -13.23 11.02
CA ASP A 24 11.47 -12.11 10.75
C ASP A 24 12.34 -12.41 9.52
N ASP A 25 12.84 -13.64 9.39
CA ASP A 25 13.59 -14.11 8.22
C ASP A 25 12.74 -14.10 6.94
N PHE A 26 11.47 -14.46 7.04
CA PHE A 26 10.50 -14.43 5.95
C PHE A 26 10.33 -13.01 5.40
N TRP A 27 10.10 -12.03 6.28
CA TRP A 27 9.95 -10.64 5.86
C TRP A 27 11.26 -9.99 5.43
N ASP A 28 12.40 -10.37 6.00
CA ASP A 28 13.71 -9.91 5.55
C ASP A 28 14.03 -10.38 4.14
N LYS A 29 13.65 -11.62 3.78
CA LYS A 29 13.73 -12.10 2.40
C LYS A 29 12.77 -11.33 1.49
N ALA A 30 11.52 -11.12 1.91
CA ALA A 30 10.52 -10.39 1.14
C ALA A 30 10.95 -8.93 0.86
N LYS A 31 11.56 -8.24 1.83
CA LYS A 31 12.10 -6.88 1.63
C LYS A 31 13.28 -6.88 0.67
N LYS A 32 14.20 -7.85 0.77
CA LYS A 32 15.35 -7.97 -0.16
C LYS A 32 14.91 -8.20 -1.60
N GLU A 33 13.86 -8.98 -1.81
CA GLU A 33 13.25 -9.14 -3.15
C GLU A 33 12.77 -7.80 -3.70
N VAL A 34 12.07 -7.01 -2.89
CA VAL A 34 11.60 -5.67 -3.27
C VAL A 34 12.77 -4.73 -3.55
N ASP A 35 13.77 -4.69 -2.66
CA ASP A 35 14.95 -3.83 -2.83
C ASP A 35 15.71 -4.15 -4.14
N SER A 36 15.65 -5.40 -4.61
CA SER A 36 16.28 -5.84 -5.86
C SER A 36 15.57 -5.36 -7.13
N LEU A 37 14.30 -4.91 -7.03
CA LEU A 37 13.54 -4.35 -8.15
C LEU A 37 14.08 -2.98 -8.59
N GLY A 38 14.87 -2.32 -7.73
CA GLY A 38 15.22 -0.92 -7.89
C GLY A 38 14.02 0.00 -7.61
N LEU A 39 14.14 1.28 -7.95
CA LEU A 39 13.14 2.30 -7.63
C LEU A 39 12.69 3.08 -8.85
N HIS A 40 12.60 2.37 -9.96
CA HIS A 40 12.04 2.98 -11.15
C HIS A 40 10.54 3.23 -10.94
N TYR A 41 10.10 4.42 -11.33
CA TYR A 41 8.72 4.83 -11.30
C TYR A 41 8.41 5.73 -12.51
N GLU A 42 7.14 5.80 -12.85
CA GLU A 42 6.57 6.69 -13.86
C GLU A 42 5.57 7.62 -13.18
N LEU A 43 5.63 8.92 -13.49
CA LEU A 43 4.62 9.90 -13.08
C LEU A 43 4.00 10.49 -14.34
N THR A 44 2.71 10.25 -14.53
CA THR A 44 1.94 10.77 -15.67
C THR A 44 0.92 11.79 -15.17
N PRO A 45 0.93 13.05 -15.65
CA PRO A 45 -0.09 14.02 -15.29
C PRO A 45 -1.49 13.53 -15.69
N THR A 46 -2.47 13.77 -14.82
CA THR A 46 -3.88 13.45 -15.08
C THR A 46 -4.64 14.65 -15.63
N ASP A 47 -5.82 14.40 -16.22
CA ASP A 47 -6.73 15.45 -16.66
C ASP A 47 -7.56 16.07 -15.51
N PHE A 48 -7.43 15.54 -14.28
CA PHE A 48 -8.12 16.09 -13.12
C PHE A 48 -7.52 17.45 -12.73
N THR A 49 -8.32 18.51 -12.87
CA THR A 49 -7.87 19.88 -12.59
C THR A 49 -8.24 20.33 -11.18
N SER A 50 -7.27 20.89 -10.46
CA SER A 50 -7.46 21.48 -9.13
C SER A 50 -6.72 22.80 -9.00
N LYS A 51 -7.24 23.73 -8.20
CA LYS A 51 -6.53 24.98 -7.86
C LYS A 51 -5.41 24.75 -6.85
N VAL A 52 -5.47 23.66 -6.08
CA VAL A 52 -4.55 23.38 -4.96
C VAL A 52 -3.59 22.23 -5.23
N ALA A 53 -3.91 21.32 -6.17
CA ALA A 53 -3.15 20.10 -6.42
C ALA A 53 -2.71 19.96 -7.88
N GLU A 54 -1.52 19.39 -8.09
CA GLU A 54 -1.10 18.68 -9.30
C GLU A 54 -1.31 17.18 -9.06
N CYS A 55 -2.04 16.52 -9.96
CA CYS A 55 -2.46 15.13 -9.77
C CYS A 55 -1.81 14.25 -10.83
N TYR A 56 -1.19 13.16 -10.38
CA TYR A 56 -0.42 12.25 -11.21
C TYR A 56 -0.84 10.81 -10.98
N ASP A 57 -0.89 10.06 -12.06
CA ASP A 57 -0.83 8.61 -12.03
C ASP A 57 0.62 8.20 -11.74
N LEU A 58 0.84 7.56 -10.60
CA LEU A 58 2.12 6.99 -10.21
C LEU A 58 2.11 5.49 -10.50
N TYR A 59 3.05 5.03 -11.33
CA TYR A 59 3.28 3.61 -11.53
C TYR A 59 4.68 3.20 -11.09
N PHE A 60 4.79 1.99 -10.52
CA PHE A 60 6.06 1.35 -10.21
C PHE A 60 5.96 -0.16 -10.39
N THR A 61 7.12 -0.82 -10.47
CA THR A 61 7.19 -2.28 -10.57
C THR A 61 7.18 -2.90 -9.19
N GLY A 62 6.19 -3.75 -8.92
CA GLY A 62 6.12 -4.62 -7.75
C GLY A 62 6.72 -6.00 -8.03
N VAL A 63 6.69 -6.88 -7.03
CA VAL A 63 7.12 -8.28 -7.20
C VAL A 63 6.26 -9.00 -8.27
N HIS A 64 6.84 -10.02 -8.90
CA HIS A 64 6.26 -10.71 -10.06
C HIS A 64 6.04 -9.81 -11.28
N GLU A 65 6.83 -8.74 -11.40
CA GLU A 65 6.76 -7.77 -12.51
C GLU A 65 5.38 -7.14 -12.66
N SER A 66 4.59 -7.10 -11.57
CA SER A 66 3.29 -6.45 -11.54
C SER A 66 3.46 -4.94 -11.69
N LYS A 67 2.75 -4.32 -12.63
CA LYS A 67 2.64 -2.86 -12.70
C LYS A 67 1.64 -2.40 -11.63
N ILE A 68 2.14 -1.68 -10.64
CA ILE A 68 1.37 -1.21 -9.50
C ILE A 68 1.08 0.28 -9.67
N TYR A 69 -0.16 0.66 -9.38
CA TYR A 69 -0.71 1.99 -9.54
C TYR A 69 -0.98 2.65 -8.18
N ALA A 70 -0.70 3.95 -8.11
CA ALA A 70 -1.16 4.83 -7.05
C ALA A 70 -1.57 6.19 -7.62
N GLN A 71 -2.56 6.82 -7.00
CA GLN A 71 -2.81 8.24 -7.20
C GLN A 71 -1.77 9.04 -6.40
N LEU A 72 -1.18 10.08 -6.98
CA LEU A 72 -0.32 11.03 -6.28
C LEU A 72 -0.83 12.45 -6.47
N LEU A 73 -1.05 13.17 -5.35
CA LEU A 73 -1.45 14.56 -5.35
C LEU A 73 -0.37 15.41 -4.66
N LEU A 74 0.15 16.39 -5.38
CA LEU A 74 1.21 17.31 -4.95
C LEU A 74 0.64 18.72 -4.76
N PRO A 75 0.88 19.40 -3.63
CA PRO A 75 0.50 20.80 -3.47
C PRO A 75 1.10 21.72 -4.55
N LYS A 76 0.26 22.55 -5.16
CA LYS A 76 0.69 23.56 -6.14
C LYS A 76 1.53 24.66 -5.48
N LYS A 77 2.45 25.23 -6.26
CA LYS A 77 3.20 26.47 -5.93
C LYS A 77 4.01 26.39 -4.63
N SER A 78 4.71 25.29 -4.42
CA SER A 78 5.66 25.14 -3.32
C SER A 78 7.03 24.73 -3.85
N SER A 79 8.09 25.36 -3.34
CA SER A 79 9.48 24.96 -3.55
C SER A 79 10.03 24.12 -2.38
N ALA A 80 9.22 23.90 -1.35
CA ALA A 80 9.60 23.13 -0.18
C ALA A 80 9.33 21.63 -0.40
N LYS A 81 10.04 20.79 0.37
CA LYS A 81 9.67 19.39 0.55
C LYS A 81 8.46 19.27 1.47
N HIS A 82 7.58 18.32 1.16
CA HIS A 82 6.29 18.16 1.82
C HIS A 82 6.25 16.90 2.67
N PRO A 83 5.56 16.92 3.83
CA PRO A 83 5.16 15.68 4.49
C PRO A 83 4.25 14.88 3.55
N VAL A 84 4.23 13.56 3.73
CA VAL A 84 3.42 12.66 2.91
C VAL A 84 2.43 11.87 3.77
N ILE A 85 1.22 11.68 3.25
CA ILE A 85 0.25 10.73 3.78
C ILE A 85 -0.05 9.64 2.74
N PHE A 86 0.20 8.39 3.12
CA PHE A 86 -0.17 7.21 2.36
C PHE A 86 -1.59 6.80 2.73
N GLN A 87 -2.43 6.59 1.71
CA GLN A 87 -3.81 6.14 1.88
C GLN A 87 -4.00 4.75 1.28
N PHE A 88 -4.65 3.88 2.06
CA PHE A 88 -4.95 2.51 1.65
C PHE A 88 -6.45 2.25 1.71
N HIS A 89 -7.00 1.63 0.69
CA HIS A 89 -8.44 1.43 0.55
C HIS A 89 -8.97 0.16 1.23
N GLY A 90 -10.29 0.07 1.34
CA GLY A 90 -10.98 -1.10 1.87
C GLY A 90 -11.00 -2.28 0.89
N TYR A 91 -11.28 -3.47 1.42
CA TYR A 91 -11.30 -4.70 0.62
C TYR A 91 -12.34 -4.65 -0.51
N HIS A 92 -11.93 -5.10 -1.70
CA HIS A 92 -12.68 -5.06 -2.97
C HIS A 92 -12.97 -3.67 -3.54
N SER A 93 -12.43 -2.61 -2.93
CA SER A 93 -12.56 -1.24 -3.42
C SER A 93 -11.38 -0.84 -4.32
N ASP A 94 -11.23 0.46 -4.52
CA ASP A 94 -10.19 1.11 -5.30
C ASP A 94 -9.71 2.39 -4.59
N VAL A 95 -8.88 3.18 -5.26
CA VAL A 95 -8.25 4.40 -4.73
C VAL A 95 -9.23 5.57 -4.51
N GLY A 96 -10.47 5.46 -4.99
CA GLY A 96 -11.50 6.48 -4.89
C GLY A 96 -11.25 7.70 -5.79
N ASP A 97 -12.03 8.75 -5.54
CA ASP A 97 -11.97 10.00 -6.29
C ASP A 97 -10.73 10.82 -5.93
N TRP A 98 -10.31 11.72 -6.82
CA TRP A 98 -9.22 12.68 -6.52
C TRP A 98 -9.63 13.75 -5.50
N SER A 99 -10.93 14.08 -5.45
CA SER A 99 -11.46 15.22 -4.69
C SER A 99 -11.43 14.99 -3.18
N ASP A 100 -11.54 13.75 -2.71
CA ASP A 100 -11.54 13.38 -1.29
C ASP A 100 -10.17 13.60 -0.60
N LYS A 101 -9.09 13.66 -1.40
CA LYS A 101 -7.70 13.86 -0.96
C LYS A 101 -7.31 15.33 -0.87
N LEU A 102 -8.07 16.23 -1.50
CA LEU A 102 -7.70 17.65 -1.61
C LEU A 102 -7.59 18.38 -0.27
N ALA A 103 -8.32 17.93 0.76
CA ALA A 103 -8.23 18.51 2.09
C ALA A 103 -6.82 18.35 2.71
N PHE A 104 -6.17 17.20 2.51
CA PHE A 104 -4.78 17.02 2.97
C PHE A 104 -3.79 17.82 2.13
N VAL A 105 -4.04 17.90 0.81
CA VAL A 105 -3.21 18.69 -0.09
C VAL A 105 -3.26 20.19 0.26
N SER A 106 -4.43 20.72 0.65
CA SER A 106 -4.55 22.12 1.09
C SER A 106 -3.80 22.41 2.37
N GLU A 107 -3.57 21.41 3.22
CA GLU A 107 -2.73 21.51 4.42
C GLU A 107 -1.24 21.26 4.12
N GLY A 108 -0.86 21.13 2.85
CA GLY A 108 0.52 21.01 2.40
C GLY A 108 1.09 19.60 2.41
N TYR A 109 0.25 18.56 2.51
CA TYR A 109 0.67 17.17 2.37
C TYR A 109 0.72 16.76 0.90
N VAL A 110 1.72 15.96 0.55
CA VAL A 110 1.61 15.06 -0.60
C VAL A 110 0.71 13.91 -0.18
N VAL A 111 -0.27 13.57 -1.01
CA VAL A 111 -1.15 12.41 -0.75
C VAL A 111 -0.86 11.34 -1.77
N VAL A 112 -0.65 10.11 -1.31
CA VAL A 112 -0.40 8.96 -2.18
C VAL A 112 -1.38 7.85 -1.82
N ALA A 113 -2.28 7.48 -2.74
CA ALA A 113 -3.28 6.44 -2.51
C ALA A 113 -2.99 5.20 -3.36
N LEU A 114 -2.67 4.07 -2.73
CA LEU A 114 -2.28 2.84 -3.40
C LEU A 114 -3.50 2.06 -3.87
N SER A 115 -3.51 1.64 -5.13
CA SER A 115 -4.44 0.62 -5.61
C SER A 115 -3.88 -0.76 -5.27
N VAL A 116 -4.64 -1.56 -4.50
CA VAL A 116 -4.24 -2.93 -4.18
C VAL A 116 -4.39 -3.80 -5.43
N ARG A 117 -3.31 -4.53 -5.78
CA ARG A 117 -3.25 -5.44 -6.93
C ARG A 117 -4.50 -6.33 -7.06
N GLY A 118 -5.04 -6.42 -8.27
CA GLY A 118 -6.17 -7.30 -8.59
C GLY A 118 -7.51 -6.94 -7.94
N GLN A 119 -7.64 -5.76 -7.33
CA GLN A 119 -8.92 -5.28 -6.79
C GLN A 119 -9.58 -4.27 -7.74
N GLY A 120 -10.33 -3.28 -7.22
CA GLY A 120 -11.17 -2.40 -8.03
C GLY A 120 -10.41 -1.36 -8.86
N GLY A 121 -9.09 -1.22 -8.68
CA GLY A 121 -8.27 -0.25 -9.40
C GLY A 121 -7.35 -0.87 -10.45
N GLU A 122 -6.34 -0.11 -10.87
CA GLU A 122 -5.51 -0.43 -12.04
C GLU A 122 -4.31 -1.33 -11.75
N SER A 123 -3.99 -1.59 -10.48
CA SER A 123 -2.83 -2.41 -10.13
C SER A 123 -2.99 -3.86 -10.60
N GLU A 124 -1.99 -4.36 -11.33
CA GLU A 124 -2.00 -5.71 -11.87
C GLU A 124 -1.70 -6.74 -10.77
N ASP A 125 -2.49 -7.82 -10.71
CA ASP A 125 -2.08 -9.04 -10.00
C ASP A 125 -1.49 -10.05 -11.00
N ARG A 126 -0.16 -10.17 -11.01
CA ARG A 126 0.56 -11.17 -11.83
C ARG A 126 0.98 -12.41 -11.04
N LEU A 127 0.59 -12.52 -9.77
CA LEU A 127 0.92 -13.66 -8.93
C LEU A 127 0.27 -14.94 -9.49
N GLN A 128 1.13 -15.89 -9.87
CA GLN A 128 0.72 -17.22 -10.32
C GLN A 128 0.70 -18.18 -9.12
N THR A 129 -0.49 -18.74 -8.87
CA THR A 129 -0.74 -19.74 -7.83
C THR A 129 -1.58 -20.90 -8.36
N SER A 130 -1.42 -22.08 -7.76
CA SER A 130 -2.40 -23.15 -7.79
C SER A 130 -3.53 -22.87 -6.79
N GLY A 131 -4.60 -23.67 -6.81
CA GLY A 131 -5.71 -23.53 -5.86
C GLY A 131 -6.84 -22.58 -6.29
N GLY A 132 -7.71 -22.27 -5.34
CA GLY A 132 -8.95 -21.55 -5.60
C GLY A 132 -8.74 -20.06 -5.88
N THR A 133 -9.27 -19.57 -7.00
CA THR A 133 -9.23 -18.14 -7.37
C THR A 133 -10.57 -17.42 -7.20
N LEU A 134 -11.64 -18.18 -6.94
CA LEU A 134 -13.01 -17.66 -6.93
C LEU A 134 -13.39 -16.94 -5.62
N LYS A 135 -12.90 -17.41 -4.47
CA LYS A 135 -13.33 -16.92 -3.14
C LYS A 135 -12.29 -16.04 -2.46
N GLY A 136 -12.08 -14.85 -3.03
CA GLY A 136 -11.34 -13.76 -2.39
C GLY A 136 -9.82 -13.95 -2.31
N HIS A 137 -9.12 -12.84 -2.08
CA HIS A 137 -7.66 -12.78 -2.07
C HIS A 137 -7.00 -13.26 -0.77
N LEU A 138 -7.76 -13.37 0.32
CA LEU A 138 -7.21 -13.72 1.65
C LEU A 138 -6.50 -15.08 1.69
N ILE A 139 -7.02 -16.07 0.97
CA ILE A 139 -6.48 -17.43 0.95
C ILE A 139 -5.70 -17.75 -0.34
N ARG A 140 -5.57 -16.78 -1.26
CA ARG A 140 -4.96 -17.00 -2.56
C ARG A 140 -3.47 -17.34 -2.39
N GLY A 141 -3.11 -18.54 -2.87
CA GLY A 141 -1.75 -19.08 -2.84
C GLY A 141 -1.37 -19.81 -1.56
N ILE A 142 -2.33 -20.06 -0.66
CA ILE A 142 -2.06 -20.81 0.58
C ILE A 142 -1.59 -22.24 0.30
N GLU A 143 -2.05 -22.87 -0.78
CA GLU A 143 -1.68 -24.22 -1.19
C GLU A 143 -0.24 -24.32 -1.71
N ASP A 144 0.31 -23.22 -2.22
CA ASP A 144 1.67 -23.18 -2.77
C ASP A 144 2.72 -22.72 -1.74
N GLY A 145 2.27 -22.34 -0.54
CA GLY A 145 3.14 -21.95 0.56
C GLY A 145 3.38 -20.44 0.70
N PRO A 146 4.21 -20.04 1.68
CA PRO A 146 4.26 -18.68 2.21
C PRO A 146 4.72 -17.63 1.18
N GLU A 147 5.62 -17.99 0.27
CA GLU A 147 6.14 -17.11 -0.77
C GLU A 147 5.11 -16.78 -1.87
N LYS A 148 4.01 -17.53 -1.91
CA LYS A 148 2.92 -17.39 -2.88
C LYS A 148 1.66 -16.78 -2.29
N LEU A 149 1.72 -16.31 -1.05
CA LEU A 149 0.59 -15.63 -0.42
C LEU A 149 0.33 -14.28 -1.07
N PHE A 150 -0.90 -14.04 -1.52
CA PHE A 150 -1.29 -12.77 -2.12
C PHE A 150 -0.97 -11.56 -1.23
N TYR A 151 -1.28 -11.65 0.08
CA TYR A 151 -1.01 -10.53 0.98
C TYR A 151 0.46 -10.30 1.28
N ARG A 152 1.34 -11.28 1.08
CA ARG A 152 2.80 -11.04 1.07
C ARG A 152 3.14 -10.05 -0.03
N ALA A 153 2.66 -10.30 -1.25
CA ALA A 153 2.87 -9.44 -2.40
C ALA A 153 2.24 -8.05 -2.23
N VAL A 154 1.07 -7.95 -1.57
CA VAL A 154 0.45 -6.65 -1.24
C VAL A 154 1.30 -5.85 -0.25
N PHE A 155 1.78 -6.47 0.83
CA PHE A 155 2.66 -5.78 1.78
C PHE A 155 4.00 -5.39 1.15
N GLN A 156 4.51 -6.19 0.22
CA GLN A 156 5.67 -5.83 -0.59
C GLN A 156 5.41 -4.60 -1.48
N ASP A 157 4.20 -4.43 -2.03
CA ASP A 157 3.84 -3.20 -2.76
C ASP A 157 3.79 -1.97 -1.85
N VAL A 158 3.25 -2.12 -0.64
CA VAL A 158 3.24 -1.04 0.35
C VAL A 158 4.67 -0.62 0.67
N TYR A 159 5.56 -1.59 0.96
CA TYR A 159 6.98 -1.31 1.22
C TYR A 159 7.65 -0.65 0.01
N GLN A 160 7.44 -1.16 -1.21
CA GLN A 160 8.00 -0.57 -2.42
C GLN A 160 7.49 0.85 -2.67
N LEU A 161 6.20 1.10 -2.50
CA LEU A 161 5.61 2.43 -2.63
C LEU A 161 6.28 3.42 -1.68
N THR A 162 6.48 3.03 -0.41
CA THR A 162 7.15 3.91 0.57
C THR A 162 8.61 4.18 0.16
N ASN A 163 9.33 3.18 -0.35
CA ASN A 163 10.68 3.35 -0.85
C ASN A 163 10.74 4.31 -2.04
N VAL A 164 9.85 4.15 -3.03
CA VAL A 164 9.76 5.02 -4.20
C VAL A 164 9.42 6.45 -3.79
N VAL A 165 8.36 6.63 -3.00
CA VAL A 165 7.85 7.96 -2.63
C VAL A 165 8.82 8.72 -1.73
N SER A 166 9.53 8.04 -0.82
CA SER A 166 10.53 8.67 0.05
C SER A 166 11.70 9.31 -0.70
N ARG A 167 11.94 8.91 -1.96
CA ARG A 167 13.01 9.44 -2.82
C ARG A 167 12.54 10.51 -3.79
N LEU A 168 11.24 10.81 -3.84
CA LEU A 168 10.73 11.88 -4.67
C LEU A 168 11.29 13.23 -4.20
N PRO A 169 11.73 14.11 -5.12
CA PRO A 169 12.49 15.31 -4.76
C PRO A 169 11.69 16.31 -3.93
N PHE A 170 10.35 16.25 -4.02
CA PHE A 170 9.42 17.10 -3.30
C PHE A 170 8.89 16.49 -1.99
N VAL A 171 9.35 15.31 -1.58
CA VAL A 171 8.94 14.63 -0.33
C VAL A 171 9.99 14.85 0.77
N ASP A 172 9.50 15.18 1.97
CA ASP A 172 10.25 15.15 3.23
C ASP A 172 10.09 13.75 3.85
N SER A 173 11.06 12.88 3.60
CA SER A 173 11.03 11.49 4.08
C SER A 173 11.12 11.34 5.60
N SER A 174 11.40 12.43 6.34
CA SER A 174 11.33 12.42 7.80
C SER A 174 9.90 12.58 8.35
N LYS A 175 8.92 12.89 7.48
CA LYS A 175 7.52 13.16 7.85
C LYS A 175 6.56 12.37 6.98
N MET A 176 6.45 11.09 7.27
CA MET A 176 5.56 10.16 6.58
C MET A 176 4.48 9.67 7.54
N ALA A 177 3.24 9.67 7.09
CA ALA A 177 2.09 9.12 7.80
C ALA A 177 1.33 8.14 6.90
N SER A 178 0.60 7.20 7.51
CA SER A 178 -0.27 6.26 6.81
C SER A 178 -1.68 6.32 7.40
N TYR A 179 -2.68 6.06 6.56
CA TYR A 179 -4.08 6.02 6.93
C TYR A 179 -4.85 5.04 6.05
N GLY A 180 -5.85 4.39 6.64
CA GLY A 180 -6.81 3.58 5.90
C GLY A 180 -7.87 2.99 6.82
N VAL A 181 -8.90 2.41 6.21
CA VAL A 181 -10.03 1.81 6.93
C VAL A 181 -10.18 0.34 6.55
N SER A 182 -10.46 -0.51 7.54
CA SER A 182 -10.61 -1.97 7.34
C SER A 182 -9.33 -2.59 6.78
N GLN A 183 -9.33 -3.12 5.55
CA GLN A 183 -8.11 -3.59 4.86
C GLN A 183 -7.04 -2.49 4.86
N GLY A 184 -7.41 -1.26 4.49
CA GLY A 184 -6.49 -0.14 4.46
C GLY A 184 -5.92 0.20 5.82
N GLY A 185 -6.67 -0.05 6.90
CA GLY A 185 -6.18 0.11 8.26
C GLY A 185 -5.09 -0.90 8.59
N ALA A 186 -5.26 -2.15 8.15
CA ALA A 186 -4.24 -3.19 8.30
C ALA A 186 -3.00 -2.93 7.43
N LEU A 187 -3.16 -2.33 6.24
CA LEU A 187 -2.05 -1.93 5.37
C LEU A 187 -1.30 -0.70 5.87
N ALA A 188 -1.93 0.14 6.70
CA ALA A 188 -1.32 1.32 7.27
C ALA A 188 -0.37 1.01 8.46
N LEU A 189 -0.50 -0.17 9.07
CA LEU A 189 0.33 -0.66 10.18
C LEU A 189 1.65 -1.25 9.67
#